data_AF-A0A4R8D766-F1
#
_entry.id   AF-A0A4R8D766-F1
#
_cell.length_a   1.000
_cell.length_b   1.000
_cell.length_c   1.000
_cell.angle_alpha   90.00
_cell.angle_beta   90.00
_cell.angle_gamma   90.00
#
_symmetry.space_group_name_H-M   'P 1'
#
loop_
_entity.id
_entity.type
_entity.pdbx_description
1 polymer ?
#
loop_
_entity_poly.entity_id
_entity_poly.type
_entity_poly.pdbx_seq_one_letter_code
_entity_poly.pdbx_strand_id
1 'polypeptide(L)'
;MNFTPADVEKLLLSVAGMVARDRLARGVLLNHPEAVALLSTWVIERAREGARVADLMESGRTVLSRDQVMPGVAELLHDVQVEATFPDGRKLVTIHSPII
;
A
#
# COMPACT_ATOMS: atom_id res chain seq x y z
N MET A 1 -10.14 6.03 22.56
CA MET A 1 -9.14 5.14 21.93
C MET A 1 -7.80 5.44 22.57
N ASN A 2 -7.00 4.42 22.87
CA ASN A 2 -5.66 4.59 23.45
C ASN A 2 -4.64 4.21 22.36
N PHE A 3 -4.31 5.16 21.49
CA PHE A 3 -3.41 4.92 20.37
C PHE A 3 -1.96 4.82 20.84
N THR A 4 -1.27 3.79 20.36
CA THR A 4 0.18 3.73 20.41
C THR A 4 0.80 4.64 19.35
N PRO A 5 2.08 5.03 19.44
CA PRO A 5 2.76 5.76 18.37
C PRO A 5 2.65 5.08 17.01
N ALA A 6 2.75 3.75 16.97
CA ALA A 6 2.60 2.96 15.74
C ALA A 6 1.17 3.06 15.16
N ASP A 7 0.14 3.16 16.00
CA ASP A 7 -1.23 3.38 15.52
C ASP A 7 -1.37 4.76 14.88
N VAL A 8 -0.74 5.79 15.45
CA VAL A 8 -0.73 7.15 14.89
C VAL A 8 0.00 7.19 13.55
N GLU A 9 1.14 6.51 13.42
CA GLU A 9 1.85 6.39 12.14
C GLU A 9 0.99 5.71 11.07
N LYS A 10 0.27 4.64 11.41
CA LYS A 10 -0.66 3.97 10.48
C LYS A 10 -1.86 4.85 10.09
N LEU A 11 -2.33 5.71 10.99
CA LEU A 11 -3.35 6.71 10.66
C LEU A 11 -2.82 7.74 9.66
N LEU A 12 -1.59 8.24 9.85
CA LEU A 12 -0.95 9.16 8.90
C LEU A 12 -0.74 8.49 7.53
N LEU A 13 -0.30 7.23 7.51
CA LEU A 13 -0.18 6.43 6.29
C LEU A 13 -1.55 6.27 5.59
N SER A 14 -2.62 6.06 6.36
CA SER A 14 -3.99 5.97 5.83
C SER A 14 -4.43 7.28 5.17
N VAL A 15 -4.10 8.43 5.76
CA VAL A 15 -4.35 9.75 5.16
C VAL A 15 -3.58 9.91 3.85
N ALA A 16 -2.29 9.53 3.81
CA ALA A 16 -1.51 9.58 2.58
C ALA A 16 -2.10 8.68 1.47
N GLY A 17 -2.55 7.47 1.82
CA GLY A 17 -3.19 6.55 0.88
C GLY A 17 -4.55 7.06 0.36
N MET A 18 -5.33 7.74 1.20
CA MET A 18 -6.56 8.41 0.76
C MET A 18 -6.28 9.53 -0.25
N VAL A 19 -5.27 10.37 0.01
CA VAL A 19 -4.85 11.43 -0.91
C VAL A 19 -4.35 10.85 -2.24
N ALA A 20 -3.54 9.78 -2.19
CA ALA A 20 -3.06 9.10 -3.39
C ALA A 20 -4.22 8.51 -4.22
N ARG A 21 -5.18 7.86 -3.57
CA ARG A 21 -6.37 7.29 -4.22
C ARG A 21 -7.24 8.35 -4.88
N ASP A 22 -7.46 9.48 -4.22
CA ASP A 22 -8.20 10.63 -4.78
C ASP A 22 -7.50 11.21 -6.02
N ARG A 23 -6.18 11.36 -5.98
CA ARG A 23 -5.38 11.80 -7.13
C ARG A 23 -5.48 10.82 -8.30
N LEU A 24 -5.31 9.53 -8.04
CA LEU A 24 -5.41 8.49 -9.06
C LEU A 24 -6.79 8.46 -9.72
N ALA A 25 -7.87 8.60 -8.93
CA ALA A 25 -9.24 8.63 -9.43
C ALA A 25 -9.51 9.83 -10.38
N ARG A 26 -8.74 10.92 -10.26
CA ARG A 26 -8.77 12.06 -11.18
C ARG A 26 -7.82 11.92 -12.38
N GLY A 27 -7.13 10.79 -12.52
CA GLY A 27 -6.17 10.54 -13.59
C GLY A 27 -4.80 11.21 -13.40
N VAL A 28 -4.48 11.64 -12.17
CA VAL A 28 -3.14 12.17 -11.86
C VAL A 28 -2.17 11.01 -11.66
N LEU A 29 -1.07 11.01 -12.42
CA LEU A 29 0.01 10.05 -12.26
C LEU A 29 0.62 10.15 -10.87
N LEU A 30 0.72 9.03 -10.16
CA LEU A 30 1.24 9.00 -8.81
C LEU A 30 2.77 9.11 -8.80
N ASN A 31 3.29 9.88 -7.85
CA ASN A 31 4.73 9.86 -7.54
C ASN A 31 5.08 8.69 -6.61
N HIS A 32 6.36 8.58 -6.26
CA HIS A 32 6.87 7.49 -5.42
C HIS A 32 6.17 7.35 -4.04
N PRO A 33 6.11 8.39 -3.18
CA PRO A 33 5.46 8.25 -1.87
C PRO A 33 3.95 7.99 -1.98
N GLU A 34 3.28 8.48 -3.02
CA GLU A 34 1.87 8.20 -3.27
C GLU A 34 1.63 6.74 -3.64
N ALA A 35 2.48 6.16 -4.51
CA ALA A 35 2.41 4.75 -4.87
C ALA A 35 2.64 3.85 -3.64
N VAL A 36 3.67 4.15 -2.83
CA VAL A 36 3.94 3.44 -1.57
C VAL A 36 2.75 3.52 -0.62
N ALA A 37 2.18 4.71 -0.41
CA ALA A 37 1.06 4.90 0.51
C ALA A 37 -0.20 4.17 0.03
N LEU A 38 -0.51 4.22 -1.27
CA LEU A 38 -1.66 3.53 -1.85
C LEU A 38 -1.53 2.01 -1.68
N LEU A 39 -0.38 1.44 -2.05
CA LEU A 39 -0.13 0.00 -1.92
C LEU A 39 -0.15 -0.46 -0.46
N SER A 40 0.49 0.31 0.43
CA SER A 40 0.54 -0.01 1.86
C SER A 40 -0.86 0.00 2.49
N THR A 41 -1.67 1.01 2.18
CA THR A 41 -3.05 1.08 2.68
C THR A 41 -3.94 0.00 2.09
N TRP A 42 -3.75 -0.36 0.82
CA TRP A 42 -4.41 -1.52 0.23
C TRP A 42 -4.11 -2.80 0.99
N VAL A 43 -2.84 -3.07 1.33
CA VAL A 43 -2.48 -4.25 2.15
C VAL A 43 -3.16 -4.22 3.52
N ILE A 44 -3.15 -3.08 4.20
CA ILE A 44 -3.76 -2.92 5.54
C ILE A 44 -5.26 -3.25 5.50
N GLU A 45 -5.99 -2.74 4.50
CA GLU A 45 -7.42 -3.01 4.36
C GLU A 45 -7.69 -4.48 4.03
N ARG A 46 -6.92 -5.08 3.10
CA ARG A 46 -7.11 -6.48 2.75
C ARG A 46 -6.75 -7.44 3.89
N ALA A 47 -5.75 -7.09 4.70
CA ALA A 47 -5.43 -7.81 5.94
C ALA A 47 -6.59 -7.73 6.94
N ARG A 48 -7.21 -6.56 7.08
CA ARG A 48 -8.38 -6.35 7.94
C ARG A 48 -9.59 -7.18 7.51
N GLU A 49 -9.75 -7.40 6.21
CA GLU A 49 -10.76 -8.25 5.58
C GLU A 49 -10.46 -9.76 5.68
N GLY A 50 -9.28 -10.14 6.17
CA GLY A 50 -8.91 -11.53 6.42
C GLY A 50 -8.24 -12.24 5.24
N ALA A 51 -7.69 -11.50 4.27
CA ALA A 51 -6.85 -12.09 3.22
C ALA A 51 -5.60 -12.76 3.79
N ARG A 52 -5.04 -13.75 3.08
CA ARG A 52 -3.78 -14.39 3.50
C ARG A 52 -2.59 -13.56 3.05
N VAL A 53 -1.50 -13.58 3.83
CA VAL A 53 -0.25 -12.89 3.47
C VAL A 53 0.22 -13.23 2.06
N ALA A 54 0.23 -14.53 1.71
CA ALA A 54 0.67 -14.99 0.39
C ALA A 54 -0.21 -14.43 -0.74
N ASP A 55 -1.53 -14.32 -0.54
CA ASP A 55 -2.43 -13.76 -1.54
C ASP A 55 -2.14 -12.27 -1.77
N LEU A 56 -1.80 -11.52 -0.70
CA LEU A 56 -1.47 -10.09 -0.79
C LEU A 56 -0.12 -9.83 -1.46
N MET A 57 0.86 -10.72 -1.26
CA MET A 57 2.17 -10.61 -1.92
C MET A 57 2.04 -10.71 -3.44
N GLU A 58 1.12 -11.55 -3.93
CA GLU A 58 0.89 -11.72 -5.37
C GLU A 58 -0.08 -10.66 -5.92
N SER A 59 -1.28 -10.55 -5.33
CA SER A 59 -2.31 -9.63 -5.83
C SER A 59 -1.98 -8.15 -5.63
N GLY A 60 -1.04 -7.82 -4.73
CA GLY A 60 -0.50 -6.47 -4.60
C GLY A 60 0.15 -5.94 -5.88
N ARG A 61 0.63 -6.83 -6.76
CA ARG A 61 1.28 -6.48 -8.03
C ARG A 61 0.29 -6.07 -9.13
N THR A 62 -1.00 -6.24 -8.89
CA THR A 62 -2.08 -5.87 -9.84
C THR A 62 -2.80 -4.59 -9.42
N VAL A 63 -2.36 -3.93 -8.36
CA VAL A 63 -3.04 -2.76 -7.77
C VAL A 63 -2.71 -1.47 -8.51
N LEU A 64 -1.47 -1.33 -8.98
CA LEU A 64 -1.01 -0.18 -9.75
C LEU A 64 -0.29 -0.64 -11.02
N SER A 65 -0.66 -0.06 -12.16
CA SER A 65 0.01 -0.25 -13.43
C SER A 65 0.99 0.89 -13.74
N ARG A 66 1.90 0.66 -14.69
CA ARG A 66 2.91 1.65 -15.10
C ARG A 66 2.32 2.97 -15.60
N ASP A 67 1.17 2.93 -16.25
CA ASP A 67 0.47 4.11 -16.78
C ASP A 67 -0.23 4.94 -15.69
N GLN A 68 -0.24 4.46 -14.45
CA GLN A 68 -0.83 5.16 -13.29
C GLN A 68 0.21 5.89 -12.44
N VAL A 69 1.49 5.80 -12.80
CA VAL A 69 2.60 6.39 -12.05
C VAL A 69 3.49 7.27 -12.93
N MET A 70 4.21 8.21 -12.33
CA MET A 70 5.17 9.05 -13.04
C MET A 70 6.32 8.21 -13.62
N PRO A 71 6.97 8.65 -14.72
CA PRO A 71 8.13 7.97 -15.28
C PRO A 71 9.23 7.73 -14.24
N GLY A 72 9.80 6.52 -14.21
CA GLY A 72 10.85 6.13 -13.27
C GLY A 72 10.33 5.59 -11.93
N VAL A 73 9.05 5.78 -11.57
CA VAL A 73 8.53 5.31 -10.28
C VAL A 73 8.52 3.79 -10.18
N ALA A 74 8.15 3.08 -11.26
CA ALA A 74 8.13 1.63 -11.29
C ALA A 74 9.52 1.00 -11.13
N GLU A 75 10.55 1.66 -11.67
CA GLU A 75 11.95 1.25 -11.55
C GLU A 75 12.51 1.51 -10.14
N LEU A 76 12.08 2.60 -9.49
CA LEU A 76 12.53 2.97 -8.15
C LEU A 76 11.87 2.13 -7.05
N LEU A 77 10.63 1.68 -7.26
CA LEU A 77 9.86 0.95 -6.26
C LEU A 77 10.07 -0.56 -6.39
N HIS A 78 11.17 -1.06 -5.83
CA HIS A 78 11.50 -2.49 -5.86
C HIS A 78 10.62 -3.34 -4.94
N ASP A 79 10.26 -2.80 -3.78
CA ASP A 79 9.41 -3.45 -2.81
C ASP A 79 8.57 -2.44 -2.02
N VAL A 80 7.41 -2.91 -1.58
CA VAL A 80 6.60 -2.23 -0.55
C VAL A 80 6.47 -3.18 0.62
N GLN A 81 6.96 -2.75 1.77
CA GLN A 81 6.88 -3.49 3.02
C GLN A 81 5.94 -2.77 3.99
N VAL A 82 4.93 -3.48 4.49
CA VAL A 82 4.02 -2.94 5.48
C VAL A 82 3.58 -4.02 6.45
N GLU A 83 3.50 -3.65 7.72
CA GLU A 83 3.01 -4.51 8.76
C GLU A 83 1.53 -4.25 9.01
N ALA A 84 0.71 -5.29 8.88
CA ALA A 84 -0.73 -5.21 9.05
C ALA A 84 -1.23 -6.20 10.11
N THR A 85 -2.40 -5.90 10.68
CA THR A 85 -3.05 -6.74 11.68
C THR A 85 -4.06 -7.66 10.99
N PHE A 86 -3.76 -8.95 10.93
CA PHE A 86 -4.61 -10.00 10.42
C PHE A 86 -5.48 -10.60 11.55
N PRO A 87 -6.52 -11.40 11.22
CA PRO A 87 -7.32 -12.11 12.23
C PRO A 87 -6.49 -12.97 13.19
N ASP A 88 -5.33 -13.46 12.74
CA ASP A 88 -4.41 -14.30 13.50
C ASP A 88 -3.14 -13.57 13.97
N GLY A 89 -3.15 -12.23 13.95
CA GLY A 89 -2.10 -11.40 14.53
C GLY A 89 -1.36 -10.53 13.51
N ARG A 90 -0.31 -9.87 14.01
CA ARG A 90 0.46 -8.88 13.25
C ARG A 90 1.51 -9.56 12.37
N LYS A 91 1.53 -9.23 11.08
CA LYS A 91 2.46 -9.84 10.11
C LYS A 91 3.00 -8.79 9.15
N LEU A 92 4.26 -8.98 8.74
CA LEU A 92 4.88 -8.22 7.67
C LEU A 92 4.44 -8.78 6.31
N VAL A 93 4.01 -7.90 5.41
CA VAL A 93 3.77 -8.23 4.00
C VAL A 93 4.82 -7.49 3.17
N THR A 94 5.40 -8.17 2.19
CA THR A 94 6.31 -7.58 1.21
C THR A 94 5.77 -7.85 -0.19
N ILE A 95 5.45 -6.80 -0.93
CA ILE A 95 5.12 -6.91 -2.36
C ILE A 95 6.38 -6.61 -3.13
N HIS A 96 6.91 -7.61 -3.85
CA HIS A 96 8.08 -7.45 -4.71
C HIS A 96 7.66 -6.99 -6.10
N SER A 97 8.38 -6.00 -6.65
CA SER A 97 8.09 -5.38 -7.95
C SER A 97 6.59 -5.09 -8.13
N PRO A 98 6.03 -4.21 -7.27
CA PRO A 98 4.59 -3.98 -7.18
C PRO A 98 3.97 -3.31 -8.41
N ILE A 99 4.78 -2.74 -9.30
CA ILE A 99 4.32 -2.05 -10.51
C ILE A 99 5.00 -2.72 -11.72
N ILE A 100 4.19 -3.34 -12.58
CA ILE A 100 4.65 -4.11 -13.76
C ILE A 100 4.13 -3.47 -15.03
#